data_AF-A0A958AHH9-F1
#
_entry.id   AF-A0A958AHH9-F1
#
_cell.length_a   1.000
_cell.length_b   1.000
_cell.length_c   1.000
_cell.angle_alpha   90.00
_cell.angle_beta   90.00
_cell.angle_gamma   90.00
#
_symmetry.space_group_name_H-M   'P 1'
#
loop_
_entity.id
_entity.type
_entity.pdbx_description
1 polymer ?
#
loop_
_entity_poly.entity_id
_entity_poly.type
_entity_poly.pdbx_seq_one_letter_code
_entity_poly.pdbx_strand_id
1 'polypeptide(L)'
;TSPKALRIGQQAFAVDTGDPLPPGTNAVIMIEHVHLLEEEDATFIEILESSPPWRYVRPMGEDMVATELVLPANHKLRPQDLGAIAGCGHGVVAVYRRPRVAILPTGTELVQPGADLQPGDIIEYNSLMLGAQAEEVGAVVTRLPMVADDYAAIRDSVAAALTDHDLVAINAGSSAGSEDYTSKIVAELGELCVHGIAMRPGHPVVLGAARGKALVGIPGYPVSAALAFDLLVKPLLYRWQGLLPPQRPTIQAAITRKTLSPMGEDEFLRVTVGRVGEKVVATPLAGGAGVISSLVKADGIVNIPRFSEGHHAGEMVTVELLCEPRKIDNTVMAIGSHDMTLDLLASLLHAQYPEMSLSSAHVGSLGGLLALQRGEAHLAGSHLLDEATGTYNVGYIERLLTAHGIRVVLLGFVNRVQGLMVPRGNPKGLRTLPDLVRDDVTFVNRQRGAGTRVLLDYELKRNQLDPRAIQGYERQEYTHLAVAAAVKSGAADCGLGIMA
;
A
#
# COMPACT_ATOMS: atom_id res chain seq x y z
N THR A 1 -27.59 -38.19 53.53
CA THR A 1 -28.39 -38.89 52.50
C THR A 1 -27.60 -40.12 52.10
N SER A 2 -28.20 -41.31 52.12
CA SER A 2 -27.51 -42.53 51.73
C SER A 2 -27.23 -42.50 50.22
N PRO A 3 -25.99 -42.77 49.77
CA PRO A 3 -25.68 -42.89 48.35
C PRO A 3 -26.59 -43.93 47.68
N LYS A 4 -27.04 -43.65 46.46
CA LYS A 4 -27.90 -44.57 45.71
C LYS A 4 -27.02 -45.54 44.93
N ALA A 5 -27.15 -46.83 45.18
CA ALA A 5 -26.54 -47.88 44.38
C ALA A 5 -27.46 -48.26 43.20
N LEU A 6 -26.90 -48.36 41.99
CA LEU A 6 -27.61 -48.76 40.77
C LEU A 6 -26.93 -49.98 40.15
N ARG A 7 -27.71 -51.00 39.79
CA ARG A 7 -27.18 -52.20 39.14
C ARG A 7 -26.79 -51.91 37.68
N ILE A 8 -25.55 -52.22 37.32
CA ILE A 8 -25.07 -52.10 35.94
C ILE A 8 -25.81 -53.10 35.03
N GLY A 9 -26.19 -52.67 33.83
CA GLY A 9 -26.92 -53.49 32.84
C GLY A 9 -28.43 -53.54 33.04
N GLN A 10 -28.95 -52.95 34.13
CA GLN A 10 -30.38 -52.87 34.41
C GLN A 10 -30.83 -51.44 34.75
N GLN A 11 -30.12 -50.77 35.65
CA GLN A 11 -30.47 -49.42 36.15
C GLN A 11 -29.43 -48.36 35.79
N ALA A 12 -28.21 -48.79 35.51
CA ALA A 12 -27.12 -47.95 35.02
C ALA A 12 -26.46 -48.64 33.82
N PHE A 13 -26.00 -47.85 32.87
CA PHE A 13 -25.37 -48.32 31.64
C PHE A 13 -24.14 -47.45 31.40
N ALA A 14 -23.03 -48.08 30.98
CA ALA A 14 -21.85 -47.34 30.56
C ALA A 14 -22.13 -46.65 29.22
N VAL A 15 -21.75 -45.38 29.11
CA VAL A 15 -21.84 -44.57 27.91
C VAL A 15 -20.58 -43.72 27.80
N ASP A 16 -20.07 -43.57 26.59
CA ASP A 16 -19.01 -42.61 26.29
C ASP A 16 -19.61 -41.27 25.85
N THR A 17 -18.77 -40.23 25.83
CA THR A 17 -19.22 -38.90 25.39
C THR A 17 -19.61 -38.94 23.91
N GLY A 18 -20.86 -38.60 23.62
CA GLY A 18 -21.42 -38.61 22.26
C GLY A 18 -22.33 -39.80 21.98
N ASP A 19 -22.38 -40.79 22.87
CA ASP A 19 -23.29 -41.92 22.75
C ASP A 19 -24.75 -41.50 22.96
N PRO A 20 -25.70 -42.16 22.26
CA PRO A 20 -27.11 -41.99 22.56
C PRO A 20 -27.43 -42.55 23.95
N LEU A 21 -28.27 -41.83 24.70
CA LEU A 21 -28.74 -42.31 25.99
C LEU A 21 -29.54 -43.62 25.86
N PRO A 22 -29.28 -44.62 26.71
CA PRO A 22 -30.07 -45.83 26.77
C PRO A 22 -31.54 -45.54 27.09
N PRO A 23 -32.50 -46.30 26.52
CA PRO A 23 -33.92 -46.09 26.75
C PRO A 23 -34.28 -46.07 28.24
N GLY A 24 -35.10 -45.10 28.65
CA GLY A 24 -35.56 -44.96 30.04
C GLY A 24 -34.56 -44.30 31.00
N THR A 25 -33.39 -43.86 30.50
CA THR A 25 -32.43 -43.05 31.28
C THR A 25 -32.62 -41.56 31.02
N ASN A 26 -32.17 -40.70 31.95
CA ASN A 26 -32.37 -39.26 31.85
C ASN A 26 -31.19 -38.42 32.39
N ALA A 27 -30.08 -39.01 32.81
CA ALA A 27 -28.92 -38.29 33.31
C ALA A 27 -27.65 -39.12 33.11
N VAL A 28 -26.51 -38.45 32.95
CA VAL A 28 -25.18 -39.08 32.96
C VAL A 28 -24.46 -38.66 34.25
N ILE A 29 -23.65 -39.56 34.79
CA ILE A 29 -22.80 -39.30 35.96
C ILE A 29 -21.38 -39.63 35.52
N MET A 30 -20.47 -38.68 35.70
CA MET A 30 -19.07 -38.88 35.30
C MET A 30 -18.45 -40.01 36.13
N ILE A 31 -17.55 -40.79 35.53
CA ILE A 31 -16.98 -41.98 36.17
C ILE A 31 -16.21 -41.63 37.45
N GLU A 32 -15.68 -40.41 37.53
CA GLU A 32 -14.99 -39.84 38.69
C GLU A 32 -15.92 -39.65 39.91
N HIS A 33 -17.24 -39.66 39.70
CA HIS A 33 -18.26 -39.47 40.73
C HIS A 33 -19.07 -40.73 41.02
N VAL A 34 -18.56 -41.90 40.61
CA VAL A 34 -19.14 -43.19 40.95
C VAL A 34 -18.09 -44.11 41.58
N HIS A 35 -18.53 -44.94 42.52
CA HIS A 35 -17.72 -46.00 43.10
C HIS A 35 -18.28 -47.36 42.66
N LEU A 36 -17.43 -48.24 42.12
CA LEU A 36 -17.82 -49.58 41.71
C LEU A 36 -17.91 -50.50 42.94
N LEU A 37 -19.03 -51.21 43.05
CA LEU A 37 -19.25 -52.23 44.06
C LEU A 37 -19.45 -53.57 43.35
N GLU A 38 -18.53 -54.51 43.59
CA GLU A 38 -18.61 -55.86 43.03
C GLU A 38 -19.23 -56.81 44.08
N GLU A 39 -20.34 -57.46 43.70
CA GLU A 39 -20.97 -58.54 44.46
C GLU A 39 -20.90 -59.85 43.64
N GLU A 40 -21.07 -61.01 44.29
CA GLU A 40 -20.83 -62.34 43.67
C GLU A 40 -21.58 -62.58 42.34
N ASP A 41 -22.77 -61.99 42.17
CA ASP A 41 -23.64 -62.18 40.98
C ASP A 41 -23.98 -60.87 40.23
N ALA A 42 -23.46 -59.71 40.66
CA ALA A 42 -23.78 -58.41 40.07
C ALA A 42 -22.76 -57.32 40.38
N THR A 43 -22.63 -56.37 39.45
CA THR A 43 -21.87 -55.13 39.67
C THR A 43 -22.81 -53.95 39.82
N PHE A 44 -22.54 -53.10 40.81
CA PHE A 44 -23.29 -51.87 41.08
C PHE A 44 -22.37 -50.64 40.96
N ILE A 45 -22.98 -49.49 40.70
CA ILE A 45 -22.35 -48.18 40.91
C ILE A 45 -23.01 -47.48 42.08
N GLU A 46 -22.20 -46.95 42.99
CA GLU A 46 -22.63 -46.03 44.03
C GLU A 46 -22.41 -44.59 43.58
N ILE A 47 -23.47 -43.78 43.56
CA ILE A 47 -23.40 -42.39 43.11
C ILE A 47 -22.91 -41.50 44.26
N LEU A 48 -21.79 -40.81 44.04
CA LEU A 48 -21.15 -39.93 45.04
C LEU A 48 -21.65 -38.49 44.98
N GLU A 49 -22.20 -38.05 43.84
CA GLU A 49 -22.76 -36.70 43.64
C GLU A 49 -24.20 -36.75 43.12
N SER A 50 -25.09 -35.92 43.66
CA SER A 50 -26.45 -35.79 43.14
C SER A 50 -26.47 -35.27 41.70
N SER A 51 -27.16 -35.98 40.79
CA SER A 51 -27.35 -35.55 39.41
C SER A 51 -28.85 -35.29 39.14
N PRO A 52 -29.28 -34.03 38.92
CA PRO A 52 -30.64 -33.75 38.50
C PRO A 52 -30.92 -34.31 37.09
N PRO A 53 -32.21 -34.52 36.72
CA PRO A 53 -32.57 -34.93 35.38
C PRO A 53 -31.94 -34.03 34.31
N TRP A 54 -31.48 -34.66 33.23
CA TRP A 54 -30.87 -34.10 32.02
C TRP A 54 -29.47 -33.47 32.21
N ARG A 55 -28.84 -33.64 33.37
CA ARG A 55 -27.46 -33.22 33.57
C ARG A 55 -26.50 -34.07 32.73
N TYR A 56 -25.57 -33.39 32.05
CA TYR A 56 -24.63 -33.97 31.07
C TYR A 56 -25.32 -34.70 29.89
N VAL A 57 -26.60 -34.41 29.66
CA VAL A 57 -27.33 -34.90 28.49
C VAL A 57 -27.48 -33.76 27.50
N ARG A 58 -27.03 -33.98 26.27
CA ARG A 58 -27.18 -33.02 25.17
C ARG A 58 -28.47 -33.33 24.41
N PRO A 59 -29.49 -32.46 24.43
CA PRO A 59 -30.75 -32.73 23.73
C PRO A 59 -30.56 -32.70 22.21
N MET A 60 -31.42 -33.43 21.49
CA MET A 60 -31.46 -33.36 20.02
C MET A 60 -31.79 -31.94 19.59
N GLY A 61 -30.97 -31.38 18.69
CA GLY A 61 -31.14 -30.01 18.22
C GLY A 61 -30.61 -28.92 19.15
N GLU A 62 -29.76 -29.25 20.13
CA GLU A 62 -29.09 -28.25 21.01
C GLU A 62 -28.28 -27.21 20.22
N ASP A 63 -27.67 -27.63 19.11
CA ASP A 63 -26.82 -26.78 18.26
C ASP A 63 -27.58 -26.27 17.02
N MET A 64 -28.14 -27.20 16.23
CA MET A 64 -28.85 -26.89 14.99
C MET A 64 -30.09 -27.77 14.84
N VAL A 65 -31.20 -27.17 14.39
CA VAL A 65 -32.46 -27.88 14.14
C VAL A 65 -32.73 -27.99 12.64
N ALA A 66 -33.36 -29.09 12.22
CA ALA A 66 -33.80 -29.25 10.84
C ALA A 66 -34.71 -28.07 10.42
N THR A 67 -34.45 -27.52 9.22
CA THR A 67 -35.12 -26.34 8.62
C THR A 67 -34.73 -24.97 9.18
N GLU A 68 -33.82 -24.92 10.16
CA GLU A 68 -33.21 -23.66 10.61
C GLU A 68 -32.26 -23.10 9.56
N LEU A 69 -32.25 -21.77 9.40
CA LEU A 69 -31.28 -21.08 8.56
C LEU A 69 -29.93 -20.95 9.31
N VAL A 70 -28.97 -21.79 8.95
CA VAL A 70 -27.63 -21.79 9.59
C VAL A 70 -26.74 -20.67 9.07
N LEU A 71 -26.73 -20.44 7.75
CA LEU A 71 -25.94 -19.38 7.12
C LEU A 71 -26.83 -18.53 6.21
N PRO A 72 -26.83 -17.19 6.33
CA PRO A 72 -27.59 -16.34 5.44
C PRO A 72 -26.98 -16.29 4.04
N ALA A 73 -27.79 -15.89 3.04
CA ALA A 73 -27.29 -15.56 1.72
C ALA A 73 -26.26 -14.41 1.78
N ASN A 74 -25.34 -14.36 0.80
CA ASN A 74 -24.28 -13.35 0.72
C ASN A 74 -23.29 -13.36 1.89
N HIS A 75 -23.16 -14.51 2.57
CA HIS A 75 -22.20 -14.71 3.64
C HIS A 75 -20.85 -15.19 3.07
N LYS A 76 -19.75 -14.50 3.40
CA LYS A 76 -18.41 -14.96 3.04
C LYS A 76 -18.02 -16.12 3.96
N LEU A 77 -17.89 -17.31 3.40
CA LEU A 77 -17.56 -18.52 4.16
C LEU A 77 -16.21 -18.39 4.88
N ARG A 78 -16.22 -18.68 6.17
CA ARG A 78 -15.07 -18.78 7.09
C ARG A 78 -14.87 -20.25 7.51
N PRO A 79 -13.74 -20.60 8.14
CA PRO A 79 -13.46 -22.00 8.52
C PRO A 79 -14.58 -22.68 9.33
N GLN A 80 -15.16 -21.98 10.31
CA GLN A 80 -16.26 -22.50 11.13
C GLN A 80 -17.56 -22.70 10.33
N ASP A 81 -17.79 -21.87 9.31
CA ASP A 81 -18.99 -21.96 8.49
C ASP A 81 -18.94 -23.25 7.64
N LEU A 82 -17.74 -23.66 7.21
CA LEU A 82 -17.53 -24.96 6.54
C LEU A 82 -17.85 -26.14 7.48
N GLY A 83 -17.47 -26.02 8.76
CA GLY A 83 -17.81 -27.00 9.79
C GLY A 83 -19.32 -27.10 10.03
N ALA A 84 -20.02 -25.96 10.08
CA ALA A 84 -21.47 -25.92 10.23
C ALA A 84 -22.18 -26.55 9.01
N ILE A 85 -21.75 -26.23 7.78
CA ILE A 85 -22.25 -26.82 6.54
C ILE A 85 -22.10 -28.35 6.57
N ALA A 86 -20.90 -28.84 6.92
CA ALA A 86 -20.63 -30.27 7.01
C ALA A 86 -21.43 -30.94 8.15
N GLY A 87 -21.56 -30.28 9.30
CA GLY A 87 -22.35 -30.73 10.44
C GLY A 87 -23.85 -30.86 10.12
N CYS A 88 -24.36 -30.06 9.19
CA CYS A 88 -25.70 -30.19 8.62
C CYS A 88 -25.83 -31.32 7.59
N GLY A 89 -24.75 -32.04 7.28
CA GLY A 89 -24.72 -33.11 6.28
C GLY A 89 -24.57 -32.64 4.82
N HIS A 90 -24.20 -31.38 4.59
CA HIS A 90 -24.02 -30.85 3.23
C HIS A 90 -22.56 -30.94 2.78
N GLY A 91 -22.30 -31.74 1.75
CA GLY A 91 -20.97 -31.82 1.11
C GLY A 91 -20.73 -30.80 -0.01
N VAL A 92 -21.78 -30.16 -0.50
CA VAL A 92 -21.75 -29.18 -1.60
C VAL A 92 -22.74 -28.06 -1.29
N VAL A 93 -22.35 -26.82 -1.59
CA VAL A 93 -23.19 -25.63 -1.43
C VAL A 93 -23.15 -24.77 -2.69
N ALA A 94 -24.25 -24.05 -2.95
CA ALA A 94 -24.31 -23.07 -4.02
C ALA A 94 -23.55 -21.80 -3.60
N VAL A 95 -22.64 -21.32 -4.46
CA VAL A 95 -21.85 -20.11 -4.22
C VAL A 95 -21.86 -19.21 -5.45
N TYR A 96 -21.57 -17.92 -5.26
CA TYR A 96 -21.26 -17.04 -6.38
C TYR A 96 -19.96 -17.50 -7.04
N ARG A 97 -19.96 -17.59 -8.38
CA ARG A 97 -18.72 -17.83 -9.13
C ARG A 97 -17.81 -16.61 -9.02
N ARG A 98 -16.51 -16.85 -9.09
CA ARG A 98 -15.50 -15.77 -9.16
C ARG A 98 -15.70 -14.95 -10.45
N PRO A 99 -15.67 -13.60 -10.39
CA PRO A 99 -15.68 -12.76 -11.58
C PRO A 99 -14.46 -13.02 -12.46
N ARG A 100 -14.63 -13.01 -13.78
CA ARG A 100 -13.53 -13.15 -14.74
C ARG A 100 -13.13 -11.77 -15.28
N VAL A 101 -11.88 -11.37 -15.08
CA VAL A 101 -11.36 -10.05 -15.48
C VAL A 101 -10.26 -10.22 -16.52
N ALA A 102 -10.41 -9.61 -17.68
CA ALA A 102 -9.34 -9.49 -18.67
C ALA A 102 -8.68 -8.11 -18.56
N ILE A 103 -7.35 -8.04 -18.65
CA ILE A 103 -6.60 -6.79 -18.66
C ILE A 103 -5.79 -6.74 -19.96
N LEU A 104 -6.04 -5.70 -20.76
CA LEU A 104 -5.38 -5.44 -22.02
C LEU A 104 -4.42 -4.25 -21.85
N PRO A 105 -3.11 -4.47 -21.78
CA PRO A 105 -2.14 -3.38 -21.86
C PRO A 105 -2.04 -2.89 -23.30
N THR A 106 -2.09 -1.58 -23.50
CA THR A 106 -1.94 -0.96 -24.83
C THR A 106 -0.90 0.14 -24.81
N GLY A 107 -0.03 0.15 -25.81
CA GLY A 107 1.00 1.18 -26.00
C GLY A 107 2.10 0.68 -26.92
N THR A 108 2.46 1.50 -27.90
CA THR A 108 3.50 1.17 -28.90
C THR A 108 4.90 1.11 -28.27
N GLU A 109 5.10 1.86 -27.20
CA GLU A 109 6.34 1.95 -26.42
C GLU A 109 6.49 0.84 -25.36
N LEU A 110 5.47 0.02 -25.16
CA LEU A 110 5.45 -0.96 -24.08
C LEU A 110 6.31 -2.18 -24.39
N VAL A 111 7.22 -2.50 -23.48
CA VAL A 111 8.06 -3.71 -23.52
C VAL A 111 7.87 -4.56 -22.27
N GLN A 112 8.13 -5.87 -22.40
CA GLN A 112 8.02 -6.80 -21.27
C GLN A 112 9.12 -6.53 -20.22
N PRO A 113 8.84 -6.73 -18.93
CA PRO A 113 9.86 -6.72 -17.90
C PRO A 113 11.02 -7.68 -18.22
N GLY A 114 12.26 -7.18 -18.16
CA GLY A 114 13.46 -7.96 -18.46
C GLY A 114 13.94 -7.89 -19.91
N ALA A 115 13.25 -7.17 -20.79
CA ALA A 115 13.73 -6.87 -22.14
C ALA A 115 14.91 -5.88 -22.12
N ASP A 116 15.75 -5.93 -23.17
CA ASP A 116 16.78 -4.93 -23.42
C ASP A 116 16.12 -3.60 -23.83
N LEU A 117 16.27 -2.57 -23.00
CA LEU A 117 15.58 -1.29 -23.20
C LEU A 117 16.24 -0.40 -24.24
N GLN A 118 15.44 0.13 -25.15
CA GLN A 118 15.80 1.20 -26.08
C GLN A 118 15.29 2.56 -25.60
N PRO A 119 15.87 3.68 -26.06
CA PRO A 119 15.32 5.00 -25.79
C PRO A 119 13.87 5.13 -26.28
N GLY A 120 12.96 5.41 -25.35
CA GLY A 120 11.52 5.49 -25.63
C GLY A 120 10.73 4.32 -25.06
N ASP A 121 11.37 3.19 -24.77
CA ASP A 121 10.69 2.02 -24.19
C ASP A 121 10.20 2.29 -22.78
N ILE A 122 9.01 1.78 -22.48
CA ILE A 122 8.41 1.77 -21.15
C ILE A 122 8.13 0.32 -20.76
N ILE A 123 8.64 -0.10 -19.61
CA ILE A 123 8.34 -1.42 -19.06
C ILE A 123 6.86 -1.49 -18.69
N GLU A 124 6.13 -2.46 -19.22
CA GLU A 124 4.76 -2.74 -18.85
C GLU A 124 4.71 -3.44 -17.49
N TYR A 125 4.12 -2.79 -16.49
CA TYR A 125 3.93 -3.34 -15.14
C TYR A 125 2.52 -3.10 -14.59
N ASN A 126 1.69 -2.30 -15.26
CA ASN A 126 0.35 -1.96 -14.77
C ASN A 126 -0.56 -3.19 -14.80
N SER A 127 -0.46 -4.03 -15.83
CA SER A 127 -1.26 -5.25 -15.94
C SER A 127 -0.98 -6.24 -14.81
N LEU A 128 0.27 -6.30 -14.35
CA LEU A 128 0.67 -7.06 -13.17
C LEU A 128 0.00 -6.52 -11.91
N MET A 129 0.12 -5.21 -11.69
CA MET A 129 -0.46 -4.53 -10.53
C MET A 129 -1.99 -4.64 -10.49
N LEU A 130 -2.67 -4.29 -11.59
CA LEU A 130 -4.12 -4.36 -11.73
C LEU A 130 -4.64 -5.81 -11.59
N GLY A 131 -3.88 -6.77 -12.14
CA GLY A 131 -4.20 -8.19 -11.99
C GLY A 131 -4.15 -8.63 -10.53
N ALA A 132 -3.08 -8.28 -9.81
CA ALA A 132 -2.97 -8.57 -8.39
C ALA A 132 -4.10 -7.91 -7.57
N GLN A 133 -4.46 -6.66 -7.86
CA GLN A 133 -5.59 -5.98 -7.19
C GLN A 133 -6.92 -6.69 -7.45
N ALA A 134 -7.14 -7.25 -8.65
CA ALA A 134 -8.34 -8.02 -8.96
C ALA A 134 -8.37 -9.40 -8.29
N GLU A 135 -7.22 -10.08 -8.23
CA GLU A 135 -7.10 -11.36 -7.52
C GLU A 135 -7.32 -11.21 -6.01
N GLU A 136 -6.79 -10.13 -5.39
CA GLU A 136 -6.98 -9.81 -3.98
C GLU A 136 -8.47 -9.71 -3.60
N VAL A 137 -9.32 -9.27 -4.52
CA VAL A 137 -10.77 -9.12 -4.32
C VAL A 137 -11.57 -10.31 -4.86
N GLY A 138 -10.91 -11.42 -5.19
CA GLY A 138 -11.54 -12.70 -5.52
C GLY A 138 -11.81 -12.94 -7.00
N ALA A 139 -11.37 -12.07 -7.91
CA ALA A 139 -11.50 -12.31 -9.35
C ALA A 139 -10.52 -13.38 -9.87
N VAL A 140 -10.81 -13.94 -11.04
CA VAL A 140 -9.88 -14.73 -11.85
C VAL A 140 -9.41 -13.83 -12.99
N VAL A 141 -8.10 -13.66 -13.14
CA VAL A 141 -7.51 -12.67 -14.04
C VAL A 141 -6.85 -13.32 -15.25
N THR A 142 -7.09 -12.73 -16.42
CA THR A 142 -6.35 -13.01 -17.65
C THR A 142 -5.64 -11.73 -18.08
N ARG A 143 -4.30 -11.74 -18.07
CA ARG A 143 -3.50 -10.67 -18.68
C ARG A 143 -3.33 -10.98 -20.16
N LEU A 144 -3.95 -10.17 -21.01
CA LEU A 144 -3.87 -10.32 -22.46
C LEU A 144 -2.49 -9.86 -22.97
N PRO A 145 -2.05 -10.35 -24.14
CA PRO A 145 -0.85 -9.83 -24.79
C PRO A 145 -0.95 -8.31 -25.00
N MET A 146 0.18 -7.61 -24.87
CA MET A 146 0.25 -6.18 -25.17
C MET A 146 -0.12 -5.94 -26.63
N VAL A 147 -0.88 -4.88 -26.89
CA VAL A 147 -1.25 -4.45 -28.24
C VAL A 147 -0.70 -3.04 -28.48
N ALA A 148 -0.07 -2.82 -29.63
CA ALA A 148 0.37 -1.48 -30.03
C ALA A 148 -0.84 -0.54 -30.17
N ASP A 149 -0.62 0.77 -30.31
CA ASP A 149 -1.70 1.75 -30.49
C ASP A 149 -2.34 1.66 -31.90
N ASP A 150 -2.97 0.53 -32.20
CA ASP A 150 -3.74 0.27 -33.40
C ASP A 150 -5.21 0.03 -33.01
N TYR A 151 -6.09 0.91 -33.51
CA TYR A 151 -7.51 0.91 -33.17
C TYR A 151 -8.19 -0.44 -33.46
N ALA A 152 -7.92 -1.04 -34.63
CA ALA A 152 -8.57 -2.28 -35.04
C ALA A 152 -8.11 -3.46 -34.19
N ALA A 153 -6.80 -3.57 -33.93
CA ALA A 153 -6.24 -4.62 -33.09
C ALA A 153 -6.74 -4.55 -31.64
N ILE A 154 -6.81 -3.34 -31.06
CA ILE A 154 -7.34 -3.13 -29.70
C ILE A 154 -8.83 -3.51 -29.68
N ARG A 155 -9.62 -3.03 -30.63
CA ARG A 155 -11.06 -3.34 -30.73
C ARG A 155 -11.29 -4.86 -30.82
N ASP A 156 -10.55 -5.55 -31.70
CA ASP A 156 -10.73 -6.98 -31.92
C ASP A 156 -10.32 -7.79 -30.68
N SER A 157 -9.24 -7.39 -30.00
CA SER A 157 -8.82 -7.98 -28.73
C SER A 157 -9.89 -7.80 -27.64
N VAL A 158 -10.45 -6.60 -27.50
CA VAL A 158 -11.55 -6.33 -26.56
C VAL A 158 -12.80 -7.14 -26.91
N ALA A 159 -13.20 -7.19 -28.18
CA ALA A 159 -14.36 -7.95 -28.64
C ALA A 159 -14.21 -9.46 -28.40
N ALA A 160 -12.99 -10.00 -28.54
CA ALA A 160 -12.68 -11.38 -28.21
C ALA A 160 -12.76 -11.63 -26.70
N ALA A 161 -12.17 -10.77 -25.86
CA ALA A 161 -12.19 -10.91 -24.41
C ALA A 161 -13.60 -10.82 -23.81
N LEU A 162 -14.50 -10.04 -24.43
CA LEU A 162 -15.91 -9.94 -24.03
C LEU A 162 -16.70 -11.25 -24.20
N THR A 163 -16.17 -12.24 -24.91
CA THR A 163 -16.87 -13.53 -25.10
C THR A 163 -16.90 -14.36 -23.82
N ASP A 164 -15.84 -14.29 -23.02
CA ASP A 164 -15.64 -15.19 -21.88
C ASP A 164 -15.30 -14.46 -20.57
N HIS A 165 -15.05 -13.15 -20.59
CA HIS A 165 -14.80 -12.35 -19.37
C HIS A 165 -16.02 -11.51 -18.97
N ASP A 166 -16.11 -11.19 -17.67
CA ASP A 166 -17.18 -10.34 -17.12
C ASP A 166 -16.82 -8.86 -17.12
N LEU A 167 -15.53 -8.57 -17.05
CA LEU A 167 -14.96 -7.24 -17.13
C LEU A 167 -13.72 -7.28 -18.03
N VAL A 168 -13.62 -6.32 -18.96
CA VAL A 168 -12.40 -6.10 -19.74
C VAL A 168 -11.87 -4.71 -19.41
N ALA A 169 -10.66 -4.66 -18.86
CA ALA A 169 -9.94 -3.43 -18.53
C ALA A 169 -8.92 -3.12 -19.63
N ILE A 170 -9.07 -1.98 -20.30
CA ILE A 170 -8.13 -1.47 -21.30
C ILE A 170 -7.20 -0.53 -20.54
N ASN A 171 -5.93 -0.92 -20.36
CA ASN A 171 -4.93 -0.03 -19.75
C ASN A 171 -4.19 0.72 -20.85
N ALA A 172 -4.61 1.96 -21.08
CA ALA A 172 -4.13 2.80 -22.17
C ALA A 172 -3.42 4.06 -21.67
N GLY A 173 -2.34 4.46 -22.35
CA GLY A 173 -1.61 5.69 -22.07
C GLY A 173 -2.50 6.95 -22.14
N SER A 174 -2.06 8.03 -21.50
CA SER A 174 -2.75 9.34 -21.49
C SER A 174 -2.44 10.19 -22.73
N SER A 175 -2.04 9.58 -23.84
CA SER A 175 -1.80 10.32 -25.08
C SER A 175 -3.14 10.73 -25.68
N ALA A 176 -3.21 11.91 -26.32
CA ALA A 176 -4.44 12.39 -26.95
C ALA A 176 -5.01 11.45 -28.04
N GLY A 177 -4.25 10.46 -28.50
CA GLY A 177 -4.72 9.42 -29.42
C GLY A 177 -5.23 8.15 -28.72
N SER A 178 -4.55 7.67 -27.67
CA SER A 178 -4.87 6.39 -26.99
C SER A 178 -6.10 6.49 -26.08
N GLU A 179 -6.30 7.63 -25.41
CA GLU A 179 -7.53 7.91 -24.63
C GLU A 179 -8.76 7.98 -25.56
N ASP A 180 -8.58 8.61 -26.71
CA ASP A 180 -9.55 8.71 -27.79
C ASP A 180 -9.96 7.35 -28.36
N TYR A 181 -9.02 6.41 -28.48
CA TYR A 181 -9.32 5.05 -28.94
C TYR A 181 -10.17 4.30 -27.94
N THR A 182 -9.84 4.39 -26.66
CA THR A 182 -10.55 3.65 -25.60
C THR A 182 -12.02 4.03 -25.54
N SER A 183 -12.34 5.34 -25.50
CA SER A 183 -13.73 5.81 -25.46
C SER A 183 -14.52 5.46 -26.73
N LYS A 184 -13.89 5.57 -27.91
CA LYS A 184 -14.50 5.20 -29.21
C LYS A 184 -14.78 3.69 -29.30
N ILE A 185 -13.84 2.84 -28.88
CA ILE A 185 -14.02 1.38 -28.87
C ILE A 185 -15.15 0.97 -27.94
N VAL A 186 -15.24 1.59 -26.76
CA VAL A 186 -16.34 1.33 -25.81
C VAL A 186 -17.69 1.74 -26.42
N ALA A 187 -17.77 2.90 -27.07
CA ALA A 187 -18.99 3.36 -27.74
C ALA A 187 -19.35 2.55 -29.01
N GLU A 188 -18.37 1.98 -29.72
CA GLU A 188 -18.60 1.12 -30.89
C GLU A 188 -19.10 -0.28 -30.46
N LEU A 189 -18.50 -0.87 -29.44
CA LEU A 189 -18.81 -2.23 -28.99
C LEU A 189 -20.05 -2.30 -28.07
N GLY A 190 -20.46 -1.18 -27.49
CA GLY A 190 -21.57 -1.11 -26.55
C GLY A 190 -21.95 0.31 -26.14
N GLU A 191 -22.22 0.51 -24.86
CA GLU A 191 -22.62 1.79 -24.29
C GLU A 191 -21.48 2.43 -23.51
N LEU A 192 -21.16 3.68 -23.85
CA LEU A 192 -20.23 4.53 -23.09
C LEU A 192 -21.01 5.26 -22.00
N CYS A 193 -20.79 4.89 -20.74
CA CYS A 193 -21.52 5.43 -19.59
C CYS A 193 -20.83 6.66 -18.98
N VAL A 194 -19.50 6.63 -18.90
CA VAL A 194 -18.68 7.71 -18.32
C VAL A 194 -17.43 7.90 -19.16
N HIS A 195 -17.08 9.16 -19.39
CA HIS A 195 -15.83 9.57 -20.01
C HIS A 195 -15.27 10.74 -19.20
N GLY A 196 -14.27 10.45 -18.39
CA GLY A 196 -13.74 11.41 -17.44
C GLY A 196 -14.46 11.36 -16.08
N ILE A 197 -13.68 11.38 -15.00
CA ILE A 197 -14.17 11.54 -13.63
C ILE A 197 -13.39 12.68 -12.99
N ALA A 198 -14.08 13.53 -12.22
CA ALA A 198 -13.46 14.64 -11.49
C ALA A 198 -12.64 14.13 -10.28
N MET A 199 -11.57 13.37 -10.55
CA MET A 199 -10.66 12.78 -9.59
C MET A 199 -9.21 12.95 -10.01
N ARG A 200 -8.34 13.14 -9.02
CA ARG A 200 -6.91 13.33 -9.22
C ARG A 200 -6.10 12.44 -8.29
N PRO A 201 -5.13 11.67 -8.79
CA PRO A 201 -4.91 11.35 -10.20
C PRO A 201 -5.96 10.37 -10.73
N GLY A 202 -6.17 10.37 -12.05
CA GLY A 202 -7.07 9.42 -12.73
C GLY A 202 -8.30 10.01 -13.42
N HIS A 203 -8.24 11.29 -13.79
CA HIS A 203 -9.28 11.94 -14.59
C HIS A 203 -9.76 11.13 -15.81
N PRO A 204 -8.90 10.60 -16.70
CA PRO A 204 -9.33 10.07 -18.00
C PRO A 204 -9.89 8.63 -17.95
N VAL A 205 -10.57 8.25 -16.86
CA VAL A 205 -11.22 6.95 -16.78
C VAL A 205 -12.44 6.89 -17.71
N VAL A 206 -12.58 5.75 -18.38
CA VAL A 206 -13.75 5.44 -19.21
C VAL A 206 -14.51 4.28 -18.57
N LEU A 207 -15.83 4.38 -18.46
CA LEU A 207 -16.70 3.28 -18.02
C LEU A 207 -17.75 3.01 -19.09
N GLY A 208 -18.00 1.74 -19.38
CA GLY A 208 -19.05 1.33 -20.29
C GLY A 208 -19.48 -0.12 -20.08
N ALA A 209 -20.38 -0.56 -20.95
CA ALA A 209 -20.88 -1.92 -20.94
C ALA A 209 -21.14 -2.42 -22.37
N ALA A 210 -20.76 -3.66 -22.65
CA ALA A 210 -20.99 -4.29 -23.94
C ALA A 210 -21.36 -5.76 -23.73
N ARG A 211 -22.38 -6.26 -24.45
CA ARG A 211 -22.82 -7.67 -24.39
C ARG A 211 -23.14 -8.16 -22.96
N GLY A 212 -23.63 -7.26 -22.10
CA GLY A 212 -23.90 -7.54 -20.68
C GLY A 212 -22.66 -7.68 -19.79
N LYS A 213 -21.48 -7.25 -20.27
CA LYS A 213 -20.19 -7.26 -19.58
C LYS A 213 -19.70 -5.83 -19.36
N ALA A 214 -18.86 -5.62 -18.35
CA ALA A 214 -18.30 -4.31 -18.05
C ALA A 214 -17.05 -4.03 -18.90
N LEU A 215 -16.91 -2.77 -19.33
CA LEU A 215 -15.73 -2.22 -19.97
C LEU A 215 -15.18 -1.07 -19.14
N VAL A 216 -13.88 -1.05 -18.91
CA VAL A 216 -13.21 0.02 -18.16
C VAL A 216 -11.94 0.44 -18.89
N GLY A 217 -11.85 1.71 -19.24
CA GLY A 217 -10.61 2.34 -19.67
C GLY A 217 -9.85 2.86 -18.46
N ILE A 218 -8.68 2.30 -18.19
CA ILE A 218 -7.82 2.62 -17.06
C ILE A 218 -6.61 3.41 -17.56
N PRO A 219 -6.30 4.59 -16.98
CA PRO A 219 -5.17 5.41 -17.43
C PRO A 219 -3.81 4.70 -17.28
N GLY A 220 -2.86 4.98 -18.17
CA GLY A 220 -1.56 4.32 -18.21
C GLY A 220 -0.58 4.75 -17.12
N TYR A 221 -0.85 5.86 -16.42
CA TYR A 221 -0.05 6.24 -15.25
C TYR A 221 -0.34 5.29 -14.07
N PRO A 222 0.65 4.64 -13.44
CA PRO A 222 0.46 3.63 -12.38
C PRO A 222 -0.47 4.06 -11.26
N VAL A 223 -0.27 5.28 -10.77
CA VAL A 223 -1.03 5.76 -9.62
C VAL A 223 -2.48 5.95 -10.02
N SER A 224 -2.72 6.58 -11.18
CA SER A 224 -4.06 6.70 -11.74
C SER A 224 -4.71 5.34 -11.94
N ALA A 225 -3.96 4.36 -12.44
CA ALA A 225 -4.45 3.01 -12.69
C ALA A 225 -4.89 2.33 -11.39
N ALA A 226 -4.02 2.33 -10.37
CA ALA A 226 -4.29 1.72 -9.08
C ALA A 226 -5.50 2.35 -8.37
N LEU A 227 -5.62 3.69 -8.41
CA LEU A 227 -6.73 4.43 -7.82
C LEU A 227 -8.04 4.23 -8.58
N ALA A 228 -8.02 4.29 -9.92
CA ALA A 228 -9.20 4.01 -10.73
C ALA A 228 -9.73 2.60 -10.48
N PHE A 229 -8.83 1.62 -10.37
CA PHE A 229 -9.22 0.26 -10.00
C PHE A 229 -9.86 0.20 -8.62
N ASP A 230 -9.20 0.76 -7.60
CA ASP A 230 -9.65 0.68 -6.21
C ASP A 230 -10.99 1.40 -5.97
N LEU A 231 -11.21 2.55 -6.62
CA LEU A 231 -12.41 3.35 -6.45
C LEU A 231 -13.59 2.88 -7.31
N LEU A 232 -13.35 2.28 -8.48
CA LEU A 232 -14.39 2.02 -9.48
C LEU A 232 -14.58 0.54 -9.79
N VAL A 233 -13.49 -0.20 -9.97
CA VAL A 233 -13.53 -1.63 -10.35
C VAL A 233 -13.76 -2.52 -9.14
N LYS A 234 -13.02 -2.29 -8.06
CA LYS A 234 -13.12 -3.09 -6.84
C LYS A 234 -14.54 -3.14 -6.25
N PRO A 235 -15.27 -2.02 -6.09
CA PRO A 235 -16.66 -2.07 -5.61
C PRO A 235 -17.58 -2.90 -6.50
N LEU A 236 -17.39 -2.86 -7.82
CA LEU A 236 -18.15 -3.66 -8.77
C LEU A 236 -17.89 -5.16 -8.58
N LEU A 237 -16.62 -5.56 -8.43
CA LEU A 237 -16.23 -6.96 -8.20
C LEU A 237 -16.77 -7.51 -6.87
N TYR A 238 -16.77 -6.72 -5.79
CA TYR A 238 -17.41 -7.10 -4.53
C TYR A 238 -18.91 -7.31 -4.71
N ARG A 239 -19.59 -6.37 -5.38
CA ARG A 239 -21.04 -6.43 -5.60
C ARG A 239 -21.46 -7.66 -6.42
N TRP A 240 -20.69 -8.05 -7.44
CA TRP A 240 -20.94 -9.27 -8.22
C TRP A 240 -20.82 -10.57 -7.42
N GLN A 241 -20.09 -10.54 -6.31
CA GLN A 241 -19.95 -11.66 -5.38
C GLN A 241 -20.95 -11.58 -4.22
N GLY A 242 -21.90 -10.64 -4.25
CA GLY A 242 -22.86 -10.41 -3.17
C GLY A 242 -22.27 -9.71 -1.94
N LEU A 243 -21.04 -9.19 -2.03
CA LEU A 243 -20.31 -8.61 -0.92
C LEU A 243 -20.22 -7.08 -1.03
N LEU A 244 -19.84 -6.43 0.07
CA LEU A 244 -19.43 -5.03 0.10
C LEU A 244 -17.91 -4.95 0.28
N PRO A 245 -17.24 -3.94 -0.29
CA PRO A 245 -15.84 -3.68 0.01
C PRO A 245 -15.64 -3.46 1.51
N PRO A 246 -14.57 -4.01 2.12
CA PRO A 246 -14.25 -3.72 3.51
C PRO A 246 -13.93 -2.23 3.67
N GLN A 247 -14.43 -1.62 4.74
CA GLN A 247 -14.06 -0.26 5.10
C GLN A 247 -12.61 -0.23 5.56
N ARG A 248 -11.82 0.68 5.00
CA ARG A 248 -10.47 0.93 5.48
C ARG A 248 -10.51 1.65 6.83
N PRO A 249 -9.61 1.31 7.77
CA PRO A 249 -9.46 2.08 8.99
C PRO A 249 -9.13 3.54 8.67
N THR A 250 -9.64 4.47 9.49
CA THR A 250 -9.31 5.90 9.37
C THR A 250 -8.63 6.40 10.63
N ILE A 251 -7.76 7.41 10.48
CA ILE A 251 -7.08 8.05 11.61
C ILE A 251 -7.00 9.56 11.39
N GLN A 252 -7.06 10.33 12.47
CA GLN A 252 -6.80 11.76 12.47
C GLN A 252 -5.29 12.00 12.54
N ALA A 253 -4.74 12.78 11.62
CA ALA A 253 -3.32 13.10 11.59
C ALA A 253 -3.07 14.56 11.21
N ALA A 254 -2.03 15.16 11.78
CA ALA A 254 -1.62 16.52 11.41
C ALA A 254 -0.76 16.48 10.14
N ILE A 255 -1.14 17.25 9.11
CA ILE A 255 -0.37 17.30 7.86
C ILE A 255 0.96 18.05 8.06
N THR A 256 2.09 17.47 7.68
CA THR A 256 3.42 18.02 8.05
C THR A 256 3.87 19.21 7.21
N ARG A 257 3.20 19.48 6.07
CA ARG A 257 3.51 20.61 5.20
C ARG A 257 2.25 21.11 4.51
N LYS A 258 2.31 22.37 4.04
CA LYS A 258 1.26 22.93 3.19
C LYS A 258 1.13 22.09 1.93
N THR A 259 -0.07 21.64 1.65
CA THR A 259 -0.43 20.93 0.42
C THR A 259 -1.37 21.80 -0.37
N LEU A 260 -1.06 21.98 -1.65
CA LEU A 260 -1.92 22.70 -2.58
C LEU A 260 -2.64 21.68 -3.45
N SER A 261 -3.95 21.82 -3.57
CA SER A 261 -4.78 21.05 -4.49
C SER A 261 -5.40 21.99 -5.51
N PRO A 262 -5.40 21.64 -6.81
CA PRO A 262 -6.18 22.38 -7.80
C PRO A 262 -7.68 22.21 -7.53
N MET A 263 -8.46 23.25 -7.85
CA MET A 263 -9.91 23.17 -7.79
C MET A 263 -10.48 22.37 -8.98
N GLY A 264 -11.63 21.75 -8.77
CA GLY A 264 -12.42 21.07 -9.82
C GLY A 264 -12.40 19.55 -9.74
N GLU A 265 -11.46 18.93 -9.04
CA GLU A 265 -11.31 17.47 -8.91
C GLU A 265 -11.06 17.07 -7.45
N ASP A 266 -11.61 15.94 -7.01
CA ASP A 266 -11.25 15.37 -5.70
C ASP A 266 -9.83 14.80 -5.80
N GLU A 267 -8.90 15.30 -4.98
CA GLU A 267 -7.50 14.85 -4.99
C GLU A 267 -7.25 13.79 -3.91
N PHE A 268 -6.78 12.62 -4.33
CA PHE A 268 -6.40 11.50 -3.48
C PHE A 268 -4.90 11.58 -3.17
N LEU A 269 -4.57 12.39 -2.17
CA LEU A 269 -3.21 12.63 -1.74
C LEU A 269 -2.67 11.44 -0.94
N ARG A 270 -1.61 10.83 -1.45
CA ARG A 270 -0.91 9.75 -0.74
C ARG A 270 0.01 10.32 0.34
N VAL A 271 -0.03 9.70 1.51
CA VAL A 271 0.72 10.12 2.69
C VAL A 271 1.43 8.93 3.32
N THR A 272 2.57 9.20 3.94
CA THR A 272 3.13 8.36 4.99
C THR A 272 2.55 8.82 6.32
N VAL A 273 2.23 7.87 7.21
CA VAL A 273 1.68 8.17 8.52
C VAL A 273 2.56 7.56 9.61
N GLY A 274 2.77 8.29 10.70
CA GLY A 274 3.47 7.77 11.87
C GLY A 274 3.10 8.54 13.13
N ARG A 275 3.31 7.91 14.29
CA ARG A 275 3.13 8.55 15.59
C ARG A 275 4.48 9.05 16.12
N VAL A 276 4.54 10.33 16.51
CA VAL A 276 5.70 10.95 17.15
C VAL A 276 5.27 11.52 18.50
N GLY A 277 5.69 10.86 19.58
CA GLY A 277 5.13 11.11 20.91
C GLY A 277 3.63 10.86 20.92
N GLU A 278 2.83 11.85 21.34
CA GLU A 278 1.36 11.76 21.34
C GLU A 278 0.72 12.17 20.00
N LYS A 279 1.52 12.68 19.04
CA LYS A 279 1.01 13.26 17.80
C LYS A 279 1.08 12.27 16.66
N VAL A 280 -0.03 12.07 15.95
CA VAL A 280 -0.04 11.37 14.66
C VAL A 280 0.19 12.38 13.56
N VAL A 281 1.15 12.11 12.67
CA VAL A 281 1.51 13.00 11.57
C VAL A 281 1.32 12.32 10.23
N ALA A 282 0.82 13.08 9.25
CA ALA A 282 0.67 12.65 7.87
C ALA A 282 1.61 13.48 6.99
N THR A 283 2.57 12.83 6.35
CA THR A 283 3.51 13.48 5.45
C THR A 283 3.15 13.20 4.00
N PRO A 284 2.76 14.23 3.21
CA PRO A 284 2.49 14.08 1.79
C PRO A 284 3.69 13.55 1.03
N LEU A 285 3.50 12.45 0.30
CA LEU A 285 4.51 11.87 -0.56
C LEU A 285 4.76 12.74 -1.80
N ALA A 286 5.80 12.41 -2.58
CA ALA A 286 6.05 13.10 -3.84
C ALA A 286 4.82 12.94 -4.78
N GLY A 287 4.40 14.06 -5.36
CA GLY A 287 3.28 14.08 -6.31
C GLY A 287 3.66 13.46 -7.66
N GLY A 288 2.67 13.31 -8.53
CA GLY A 288 2.82 12.76 -9.88
C GLY A 288 2.14 11.41 -10.03
N ALA A 289 1.41 11.25 -11.13
CA ALA A 289 0.67 10.03 -11.44
C ALA A 289 1.60 8.87 -11.88
N GLY A 290 2.81 9.19 -12.37
CA GLY A 290 3.81 8.21 -12.84
C GLY A 290 4.71 7.61 -11.77
N VAL A 291 4.59 8.05 -10.50
CA VAL A 291 5.56 7.68 -9.45
C VAL A 291 5.12 6.41 -8.72
N ILE A 292 5.31 5.24 -9.32
CA ILE A 292 4.86 3.97 -8.71
C ILE A 292 5.40 3.73 -7.29
N SER A 293 6.64 4.17 -7.00
CA SER A 293 7.25 4.03 -5.66
C SER A 293 6.48 4.73 -4.55
N SER A 294 5.66 5.73 -4.88
CA SER A 294 4.79 6.39 -3.92
C SER A 294 3.55 5.58 -3.56
N LEU A 295 3.14 4.58 -4.35
CA LEU A 295 2.15 3.59 -3.93
C LEU A 295 2.77 2.63 -2.89
N VAL A 296 4.02 2.22 -3.11
CA VAL A 296 4.76 1.33 -2.20
C VAL A 296 5.00 1.98 -0.83
N LYS A 297 5.28 3.29 -0.82
CA LYS A 297 5.58 4.06 0.40
C LYS A 297 4.34 4.60 1.12
N ALA A 298 3.15 4.54 0.51
CA ALA A 298 1.95 5.13 1.08
C ALA A 298 1.42 4.26 2.24
N ASP A 299 1.20 4.89 3.38
CA ASP A 299 0.50 4.28 4.52
C ASP A 299 -0.97 4.67 4.53
N GLY A 300 -1.34 5.72 3.79
CA GLY A 300 -2.72 6.18 3.70
C GLY A 300 -2.96 7.17 2.57
N ILE A 301 -4.24 7.51 2.41
CA ILE A 301 -4.75 8.48 1.44
C ILE A 301 -5.55 9.54 2.20
N VAL A 302 -5.29 10.81 1.89
CA VAL A 302 -6.10 11.95 2.30
C VAL A 302 -6.92 12.38 1.09
N ASN A 303 -8.24 12.40 1.23
CA ASN A 303 -9.12 12.95 0.21
C ASN A 303 -9.24 14.46 0.40
N ILE A 304 -8.76 15.24 -0.56
CA ILE A 304 -8.94 16.68 -0.63
C ILE A 304 -10.14 16.95 -1.56
N PRO A 305 -11.27 17.48 -1.03
CA PRO A 305 -12.45 17.72 -1.85
C PRO A 305 -12.19 18.74 -2.96
N ARG A 306 -12.87 18.58 -4.10
CA ARG A 306 -12.74 19.41 -5.32
C ARG A 306 -12.92 20.91 -5.17
N PHE A 307 -13.47 21.37 -4.06
CA PHE A 307 -13.67 22.79 -3.77
C PHE A 307 -12.69 23.31 -2.71
N SER A 308 -11.69 22.51 -2.35
CA SER A 308 -10.60 22.88 -1.44
C SER A 308 -9.33 23.22 -2.23
N GLU A 309 -8.62 24.25 -1.78
CA GLU A 309 -7.29 24.61 -2.30
C GLU A 309 -6.16 23.80 -1.62
N GLY A 310 -6.52 22.83 -0.79
CA GLY A 310 -5.61 21.96 -0.05
C GLY A 310 -5.63 22.23 1.46
N HIS A 311 -4.49 22.01 2.12
CA HIS A 311 -4.37 22.06 3.58
C HIS A 311 -3.13 22.83 4.04
N HIS A 312 -3.24 23.51 5.18
CA HIS A 312 -2.12 24.17 5.83
C HIS A 312 -1.30 23.20 6.67
N ALA A 313 0.01 23.47 6.83
CA ALA A 313 0.85 22.66 7.73
C ALA A 313 0.29 22.69 9.16
N GLY A 314 0.20 21.52 9.80
CA GLY A 314 -0.36 21.32 11.13
C GLY A 314 -1.87 21.10 11.17
N GLU A 315 -2.58 21.29 10.05
CA GLU A 315 -4.01 21.04 9.96
C GLU A 315 -4.33 19.55 10.16
N MET A 316 -5.39 19.26 10.91
CA MET A 316 -5.85 17.89 11.15
C MET A 316 -6.63 17.39 9.94
N VAL A 317 -6.22 16.26 9.40
CA VAL A 317 -6.87 15.60 8.26
C VAL A 317 -7.26 14.18 8.62
N THR A 318 -8.35 13.71 8.01
CA THR A 318 -8.72 12.29 8.05
C THR A 318 -7.90 11.53 7.02
N VAL A 319 -7.14 10.54 7.47
CA VAL A 319 -6.39 9.64 6.60
C VAL A 319 -7.10 8.30 6.53
N GLU A 320 -7.38 7.82 5.33
CA GLU A 320 -7.80 6.45 5.06
C GLU A 320 -6.55 5.57 4.96
N LEU A 321 -6.39 4.59 5.86
CA LEU A 321 -5.17 3.80 5.99
C LEU A 321 -5.13 2.66 4.96
N LEU A 322 -3.98 2.55 4.26
CA LEU A 322 -3.65 1.44 3.36
C LEU A 322 -2.91 0.30 4.08
N CYS A 323 -2.62 0.47 5.36
CA CYS A 323 -1.94 -0.48 6.21
C CYS A 323 -2.69 -0.69 7.54
N GLU A 324 -2.25 -1.67 8.33
CA GLU A 324 -2.83 -1.89 9.66
C GLU A 324 -2.52 -0.72 10.60
N PRO A 325 -3.48 -0.25 11.42
CA PRO A 325 -3.27 0.87 12.34
C PRO A 325 -2.08 0.70 13.29
N ARG A 326 -1.79 -0.54 13.71
CA ARG A 326 -0.65 -0.85 14.59
C ARG A 326 0.70 -0.48 13.97
N LYS A 327 0.82 -0.53 12.63
CA LYS A 327 2.04 -0.11 11.94
C LYS A 327 2.39 1.34 12.27
N ILE A 328 1.38 2.21 12.36
CA ILE A 328 1.56 3.65 12.60
C ILE A 328 2.26 3.94 13.92
N ASP A 329 1.91 3.18 14.96
CA ASP A 329 2.50 3.32 16.29
C ASP A 329 3.95 2.81 16.35
N ASN A 330 4.32 1.89 15.44
CA ASN A 330 5.64 1.29 15.35
C ASN A 330 6.49 1.86 14.19
N THR A 331 6.05 2.98 13.59
CA THR A 331 6.79 3.65 12.51
C THR A 331 7.72 4.71 13.08
N VAL A 332 9.03 4.50 12.90
CA VAL A 332 10.04 5.52 13.16
C VAL A 332 10.02 6.55 12.02
N MET A 333 9.45 7.72 12.30
CA MET A 333 9.42 8.86 11.38
C MET A 333 10.80 9.55 11.24
N ALA A 334 11.36 9.47 10.04
CA ALA A 334 12.59 10.13 9.61
C ALA A 334 12.27 11.25 8.61
N ILE A 335 12.43 12.52 9.00
CA ILE A 335 12.11 13.65 8.11
C ILE A 335 13.37 14.51 7.93
N GLY A 336 13.83 14.71 6.69
CA GLY A 336 14.96 15.58 6.43
C GLY A 336 15.67 15.34 5.11
N SER A 337 17.00 15.40 5.12
CA SER A 337 17.80 15.09 3.94
C SER A 337 17.68 13.61 3.56
N HIS A 338 17.57 13.34 2.25
CA HIS A 338 17.63 11.99 1.73
C HIS A 338 18.99 11.35 2.00
N ASP A 339 18.99 10.08 2.39
CA ASP A 339 20.19 9.25 2.39
C ASP A 339 19.90 7.78 2.11
N MET A 340 20.73 7.14 1.27
CA MET A 340 20.53 5.75 0.85
C MET A 340 20.71 4.75 2.01
N THR A 341 21.48 5.10 3.04
CA THR A 341 21.68 4.21 4.19
C THR A 341 20.46 4.14 5.10
N LEU A 342 19.51 5.09 4.99
CA LEU A 342 18.22 5.00 5.68
C LEU A 342 17.35 3.88 5.11
N ASP A 343 17.39 3.64 3.79
CA ASP A 343 16.66 2.53 3.17
C ASP A 343 17.22 1.17 3.61
N LEU A 344 18.55 1.06 3.70
CA LEU A 344 19.21 -0.14 4.24
C LEU A 344 18.89 -0.33 5.72
N LEU A 345 18.92 0.75 6.51
CA LEU A 345 18.55 0.71 7.93
C LEU A 345 17.09 0.31 8.11
N ALA A 346 16.17 0.80 7.28
CA ALA A 346 14.77 0.40 7.30
C ALA A 346 14.61 -1.10 7.03
N SER A 347 15.33 -1.63 6.03
CA SER A 347 15.34 -3.05 5.71
C SER A 347 15.88 -3.90 6.87
N LEU A 348 17.02 -3.51 7.45
CA LEU A 348 17.62 -4.21 8.59
C LEU A 348 16.74 -4.14 9.84
N LEU A 349 16.13 -2.99 10.11
CA LEU A 349 15.19 -2.79 11.22
C LEU A 349 14.01 -3.74 11.09
N HIS A 350 13.39 -3.80 9.90
CA HIS A 350 12.24 -4.66 9.66
C HIS A 350 12.60 -6.16 9.70
N ALA A 351 13.79 -6.52 9.21
CA ALA A 351 14.29 -7.90 9.28
C ALA A 351 14.51 -8.37 10.73
N GLN A 352 14.95 -7.47 11.62
CA GLN A 352 15.21 -7.78 13.02
C GLN A 352 13.95 -7.65 13.90
N TYR A 353 13.08 -6.69 13.58
CA TYR A 353 11.86 -6.36 14.31
C TYR A 353 10.71 -6.18 13.29
N PRO A 354 10.02 -7.27 12.91
CA PRO A 354 8.99 -7.26 11.85
C PRO A 354 7.84 -6.28 12.10
N GLU A 355 7.56 -5.97 13.35
CA GLU A 355 6.54 -5.01 13.76
C GLU A 355 6.98 -3.55 13.62
N MET A 356 8.29 -3.29 13.52
CA MET A 356 8.86 -1.96 13.38
C MET A 356 9.05 -1.60 11.90
N SER A 357 8.89 -0.32 11.61
CA SER A 357 9.22 0.23 10.30
C SER A 357 9.92 1.58 10.43
N LEU A 358 10.71 1.96 9.42
CA LEU A 358 11.29 3.30 9.32
C LEU A 358 10.74 3.93 8.06
N SER A 359 10.12 5.09 8.20
CA SER A 359 9.65 5.85 7.05
C SER A 359 10.43 7.14 6.89
N SER A 360 10.96 7.36 5.70
CA SER A 360 11.77 8.53 5.37
C SER A 360 11.06 9.49 4.42
N ALA A 361 10.87 10.73 4.85
CA ALA A 361 10.38 11.83 4.02
C ALA A 361 11.49 12.84 3.70
N HIS A 362 11.66 13.16 2.42
CA HIS A 362 12.79 13.93 1.93
C HIS A 362 12.43 15.41 1.71
N VAL A 363 12.50 16.20 2.78
CA VAL A 363 12.20 17.65 2.76
C VAL A 363 13.45 18.54 2.85
N GLY A 364 14.64 17.94 2.81
CA GLY A 364 15.92 18.63 2.96
C GLY A 364 16.33 18.84 4.43
N SER A 365 17.60 19.20 4.65
CA SER A 365 18.19 19.26 5.99
C SER A 365 17.50 20.26 6.92
N LEU A 366 17.24 21.47 6.42
CA LEU A 366 16.58 22.53 7.20
C LEU A 366 15.13 22.15 7.54
N GLY A 367 14.40 21.59 6.55
CA GLY A 367 13.04 21.09 6.77
C GLY A 367 12.99 19.99 7.83
N GLY A 368 13.99 19.12 7.88
CA GLY A 368 14.12 18.08 8.91
C GLY A 368 14.32 18.63 10.32
N LEU A 369 15.22 19.60 10.49
CA LEU A 369 15.39 20.26 11.80
C LEU A 369 14.10 20.97 12.23
N LEU A 370 13.42 21.67 11.33
CA LEU A 370 12.13 22.29 11.65
C LEU A 370 11.03 21.26 11.97
N ALA A 371 11.07 20.06 11.37
CA ALA A 371 10.14 18.98 11.70
C ALA A 371 10.38 18.41 13.10
N LEU A 372 11.65 18.26 13.51
CA LEU A 372 11.99 17.94 14.91
C LEU A 372 11.47 19.03 15.85
N GLN A 373 11.61 20.31 15.46
CA GLN A 373 11.12 21.44 16.25
C GLN A 373 9.61 21.39 16.50
N ARG A 374 8.84 20.91 15.53
CA ARG A 374 7.38 20.78 15.60
C ARG A 374 6.90 19.45 16.19
N GLY A 375 7.81 18.56 16.61
CA GLY A 375 7.48 17.23 17.10
C GLY A 375 6.87 16.32 16.02
N GLU A 376 7.32 16.45 14.78
CA GLU A 376 6.80 15.71 13.62
C GLU A 376 7.73 14.58 13.15
N ALA A 377 8.91 14.44 13.76
CA ALA A 377 9.87 13.40 13.43
C ALA A 377 10.58 12.90 14.69
N HIS A 378 11.03 11.64 14.67
CA HIS A 378 11.95 11.09 15.66
C HIS A 378 13.40 11.38 15.29
N LEU A 379 13.70 11.40 14.00
CA LEU A 379 15.04 11.64 13.48
C LEU A 379 15.02 12.51 12.23
N ALA A 380 16.07 13.32 12.05
CA ALA A 380 16.25 14.17 10.90
C ALA A 380 17.67 14.06 10.36
N GLY A 381 17.80 13.73 9.08
CA GLY A 381 19.06 13.84 8.37
C GLY A 381 19.42 15.31 8.13
N SER A 382 20.59 15.74 8.59
CA SER A 382 21.08 17.12 8.41
C SER A 382 22.53 17.18 7.94
N HIS A 383 22.77 18.04 6.95
CA HIS A 383 24.08 18.36 6.38
C HIS A 383 24.15 19.87 6.06
N LEU A 384 23.89 20.71 7.07
CA LEU A 384 23.91 22.17 6.91
C LEU A 384 25.27 22.71 7.28
N LEU A 385 25.97 23.32 6.31
CA LEU A 385 27.21 24.03 6.54
C LEU A 385 26.92 25.44 7.03
N ASP A 386 27.51 25.82 8.16
CA ASP A 386 27.55 27.21 8.60
C ASP A 386 28.69 27.94 7.86
N GLU A 387 28.36 28.87 6.97
CA GLU A 387 29.35 29.61 6.16
C GLU A 387 30.33 30.44 7.01
N ALA A 388 29.93 30.87 8.22
CA ALA A 388 30.74 31.71 9.08
C ALA A 388 31.74 30.90 9.93
N THR A 389 31.33 29.72 10.40
CA THR A 389 32.19 28.88 11.25
C THR A 389 32.88 27.75 10.49
N GLY A 390 32.40 27.39 9.30
CA GLY A 390 32.86 26.24 8.53
C GLY A 390 32.45 24.89 9.14
N THR A 391 31.63 24.88 10.19
CA THR A 391 31.19 23.65 10.87
C THR A 391 29.83 23.19 10.35
N TYR A 392 29.59 21.87 10.41
CA TYR A 392 28.32 21.29 9.99
C TYR A 392 27.36 21.12 11.18
N ASN A 393 26.09 21.42 10.94
CA ASN A 393 24.92 21.11 11.77
C ASN A 393 24.84 21.83 13.14
N VAL A 394 25.94 21.96 13.89
CA VAL A 394 25.94 22.40 15.29
C VAL A 394 25.24 23.76 15.47
N GLY A 395 25.67 24.81 14.76
CA GLY A 395 25.06 26.13 14.90
C GLY A 395 23.57 26.17 14.48
N TYR A 396 23.18 25.36 13.49
CA TYR A 396 21.77 25.24 13.09
C TYR A 396 20.93 24.52 14.15
N ILE A 397 21.46 23.45 14.74
CA ILE A 397 20.80 22.70 15.82
C ILE A 397 20.63 23.59 17.05
N GLU A 398 21.67 24.32 17.44
CA GLU A 398 21.61 25.25 18.57
C GLU A 398 20.53 26.31 18.36
N ARG A 399 20.52 26.97 17.20
CA ARG A 399 19.56 28.04 16.90
C ARG A 399 18.12 27.54 16.75
N LEU A 400 17.90 26.40 16.09
CA LEU A 400 16.56 25.95 15.72
C LEU A 400 15.93 25.01 16.77
N LEU A 401 16.74 24.29 17.54
CA LEU A 401 16.25 23.26 18.47
C LEU A 401 16.61 23.60 19.91
N THR A 402 17.90 23.65 20.25
CA THR A 402 18.34 23.80 21.65
C THR A 402 17.92 25.14 22.25
N ALA A 403 17.99 26.24 21.49
CA ALA A 403 17.52 27.56 21.90
C ALA A 403 16.01 27.61 22.16
N HIS A 404 15.25 26.67 21.60
CA HIS A 404 13.82 26.51 21.81
C HIS A 404 13.50 25.41 22.86
N GLY A 405 14.50 24.96 23.64
CA GLY A 405 14.34 23.98 24.71
C GLY A 405 14.20 22.53 24.25
N ILE A 406 14.42 22.23 22.98
CA ILE A 406 14.30 20.88 22.44
C ILE A 406 15.64 20.16 22.62
N ARG A 407 15.59 19.01 23.32
CA ARG A 407 16.75 18.16 23.54
C ARG A 407 16.90 17.20 22.37
N VAL A 408 18.08 17.22 21.75
CA VAL A 408 18.44 16.29 20.66
C VAL A 408 19.80 15.68 20.89
N VAL A 409 20.03 14.52 20.29
CA VAL A 409 21.34 13.87 20.21
C VAL A 409 21.83 14.00 18.78
N LEU A 410 22.99 14.63 18.60
CA LEU A 410 23.67 14.65 17.31
C LEU A 410 24.46 13.36 17.15
N LEU A 411 23.95 12.45 16.32
CA LEU A 411 24.62 11.19 15.98
C LEU A 411 25.39 11.34 14.67
N GLY A 412 26.70 11.14 14.70
CA GLY A 412 27.47 10.89 13.48
C GLY A 412 27.05 9.54 12.90
N PHE A 413 26.38 9.56 11.75
CA PHE A 413 25.82 8.34 11.17
C PHE A 413 26.77 7.69 10.16
N VAL A 414 27.08 8.39 9.07
CA VAL A 414 27.99 7.90 8.02
C VAL A 414 28.83 9.06 7.48
N ASN A 415 30.10 8.77 7.18
CA ASN A 415 30.96 9.67 6.42
C ASN A 415 30.73 9.44 4.92
N ARG A 416 30.63 10.52 4.15
CA ARG A 416 30.35 10.46 2.71
C ARG A 416 31.39 11.24 1.94
N VAL A 417 31.75 10.73 0.77
CA VAL A 417 32.54 11.48 -0.21
C VAL A 417 31.57 12.18 -1.15
N GLN A 418 31.69 13.50 -1.26
CA GLN A 418 30.97 14.29 -2.25
C GLN A 418 31.89 14.72 -3.38
N GLY A 419 31.36 14.75 -4.60
CA GLY A 419 32.13 15.12 -5.76
C GLY A 419 31.28 15.25 -7.02
N LEU A 420 31.94 15.66 -8.10
CA LEU A 420 31.33 15.70 -9.43
C LEU A 420 31.13 14.27 -9.94
N MET A 421 29.86 13.91 -10.13
CA MET A 421 29.48 12.71 -10.87
C MET A 421 29.65 12.99 -12.36
N VAL A 422 30.43 12.14 -13.04
CA VAL A 422 30.72 12.25 -14.47
C VAL A 422 30.53 10.89 -15.15
N PRO A 423 30.32 10.84 -16.48
CA PRO A 423 30.27 9.60 -17.23
C PRO A 423 31.56 8.81 -17.09
N ARG A 424 31.47 7.49 -17.23
CA ARG A 424 32.63 6.59 -17.17
C ARG A 424 33.69 7.03 -18.18
N GLY A 425 34.93 7.15 -17.72
CA GLY A 425 36.06 7.64 -18.53
C GLY A 425 36.22 9.17 -18.53
N ASN A 426 35.29 9.91 -17.93
CA ASN A 426 35.31 11.38 -17.85
C ASN A 426 35.62 12.04 -19.22
N PRO A 427 34.75 11.87 -20.22
CA PRO A 427 35.06 12.23 -21.62
C PRO A 427 35.36 13.73 -21.80
N LYS A 428 34.78 14.59 -20.95
CA LYS A 428 35.00 16.04 -20.97
C LYS A 428 36.12 16.52 -20.05
N GLY A 429 36.79 15.61 -19.33
CA GLY A 429 37.93 15.92 -18.48
C GLY A 429 37.60 16.79 -17.26
N LEU A 430 36.37 16.74 -16.76
CA LEU A 430 35.89 17.59 -15.66
C LEU A 430 36.54 17.14 -14.34
N ARG A 431 37.23 18.06 -13.65
CA ARG A 431 37.96 17.75 -12.40
C ARG A 431 37.67 18.74 -11.28
N THR A 432 37.30 19.97 -11.63
CA THR A 432 37.16 21.09 -10.70
C THR A 432 35.89 21.90 -11.00
N LEU A 433 35.44 22.72 -10.06
CA LEU A 433 34.24 23.56 -10.26
C LEU A 433 34.38 24.59 -11.40
N PRO A 434 35.55 25.19 -11.67
CA PRO A 434 35.73 26.03 -12.85
C PRO A 434 35.45 25.33 -14.18
N ASP A 435 35.51 23.99 -14.25
CA ASP A 435 35.15 23.28 -15.48
C ASP A 435 33.64 23.37 -15.80
N LEU A 436 32.80 23.74 -14.82
CA LEU A 436 31.34 23.80 -14.98
C LEU A 436 30.85 25.01 -15.80
N VAL A 437 31.67 26.05 -15.98
CA VAL A 437 31.30 27.24 -16.77
C VAL A 437 31.68 27.11 -18.25
N ARG A 438 32.20 25.95 -18.66
CA ARG A 438 32.51 25.70 -20.06
C ARG A 438 31.22 25.58 -20.88
N ASP A 439 31.22 26.17 -22.07
CA ASP A 439 30.05 26.18 -22.97
C ASP A 439 29.64 24.79 -23.46
N ASP A 440 30.56 23.82 -23.41
CA ASP A 440 30.33 22.44 -23.80
C ASP A 440 29.86 21.55 -22.64
N VAL A 441 29.56 22.10 -21.45
CA VAL A 441 29.20 21.32 -20.26
C VAL A 441 27.78 21.64 -19.79
N THR A 442 26.92 20.63 -19.75
CA THR A 442 25.59 20.72 -19.14
C THR A 442 25.60 20.10 -17.74
N PHE A 443 25.11 20.84 -16.76
CA PHE A 443 25.03 20.43 -15.36
C PHE A 443 23.60 20.05 -14.95
N VAL A 444 23.48 19.16 -13.95
CA VAL A 444 22.23 18.90 -13.23
C VAL A 444 22.44 19.00 -11.73
N ASN A 445 21.53 19.70 -11.06
CA ASN A 445 21.71 20.12 -9.67
C ASN A 445 20.81 19.33 -8.70
N ARG A 446 21.10 19.41 -7.40
CA ARG A 446 20.18 19.01 -6.32
C ARG A 446 19.22 20.16 -6.01
N GLN A 447 18.05 19.86 -5.44
CA GLN A 447 17.07 20.88 -5.05
C GLN A 447 17.65 21.92 -4.08
N ARG A 448 17.11 23.15 -4.13
CA ARG A 448 17.47 24.21 -3.18
C ARG A 448 17.30 23.73 -1.73
N GLY A 449 18.27 24.07 -0.87
CA GLY A 449 18.28 23.67 0.54
C GLY A 449 18.81 22.26 0.84
N ALA A 450 19.14 21.46 -0.18
CA ALA A 450 19.90 20.22 0.02
C ALA A 450 21.35 20.55 0.46
N GLY A 451 21.93 19.75 1.36
CA GLY A 451 23.30 19.98 1.86
C GLY A 451 24.34 20.09 0.73
N THR A 452 24.22 19.24 -0.29
CA THR A 452 25.06 19.27 -1.49
C THR A 452 24.89 20.55 -2.30
N ARG A 453 23.67 21.12 -2.35
CA ARG A 453 23.43 22.40 -3.02
C ARG A 453 24.04 23.56 -2.23
N VAL A 454 23.90 23.55 -0.90
CA VAL A 454 24.54 24.53 -0.01
C VAL A 454 26.06 24.49 -0.16
N LEU A 455 26.66 23.30 -0.17
CA LEU A 455 28.10 23.13 -0.38
C LEU A 455 28.54 23.64 -1.77
N LEU A 456 27.79 23.31 -2.82
CA LEU A 456 28.07 23.80 -4.17
C LEU A 456 28.03 25.33 -4.23
N ASP A 457 26.95 25.96 -3.72
CA ASP A 457 26.80 27.41 -3.71
C ASP A 457 27.95 28.09 -2.90
N TYR A 458 28.36 27.50 -1.77
CA TYR A 458 29.50 27.96 -0.97
C TYR A 458 30.82 27.88 -1.74
N GLU A 459 31.11 26.73 -2.37
CA GLU A 459 32.35 26.54 -3.12
C GLU A 459 32.37 27.38 -4.42
N LEU A 460 31.23 27.60 -5.08
CA LEU A 460 31.14 28.53 -6.22
C LEU A 460 31.48 29.96 -5.79
N LYS A 461 30.96 30.43 -4.64
CA LYS A 461 31.32 31.74 -4.07
C LYS A 461 32.82 31.83 -3.77
N ARG A 462 33.41 30.81 -3.14
CA ARG A 462 34.86 30.76 -2.83
C ARG A 462 35.73 30.81 -4.08
N ASN A 463 35.27 30.19 -5.17
CA ASN A 463 35.95 30.18 -6.46
C ASN A 463 35.56 31.38 -7.36
N GLN A 464 34.73 32.31 -6.87
CA GLN A 464 34.26 33.49 -7.60
C GLN A 464 33.54 33.16 -8.92
N LEU A 465 32.81 32.04 -8.95
CA LEU A 465 32.04 31.58 -10.12
C LEU A 465 30.58 32.04 -10.00
N ASP A 466 30.04 32.67 -11.05
CA ASP A 466 28.61 33.02 -11.12
C ASP A 466 27.80 31.77 -11.47
N PRO A 467 26.85 31.33 -10.63
CA PRO A 467 26.03 30.16 -10.94
C PRO A 467 25.20 30.30 -12.21
N ARG A 468 24.92 31.53 -12.68
CA ARG A 468 24.21 31.79 -13.95
C ARG A 468 25.05 31.46 -15.18
N ALA A 469 26.36 31.31 -15.03
CA ALA A 469 27.26 30.91 -16.11
C ALA A 469 27.32 29.38 -16.28
N ILE A 470 26.70 28.60 -15.40
CA ILE A 470 26.65 27.14 -15.48
C ILE A 470 25.38 26.74 -16.23
N GLN A 471 25.52 26.09 -17.39
CA GLN A 471 24.37 25.63 -18.17
C GLN A 471 23.63 24.52 -17.41
N GLY A 472 22.31 24.68 -17.23
CA GLY A 472 21.49 23.71 -16.50
C GLY A 472 21.52 23.85 -14.98
N TYR A 473 22.07 24.92 -14.42
CA TYR A 473 22.15 25.15 -12.97
C TYR A 473 20.77 25.13 -12.26
N GLU A 474 19.75 25.57 -12.99
CA GLU A 474 18.35 25.59 -12.59
C GLU A 474 17.67 24.22 -12.62
N ARG A 475 18.20 23.27 -13.42
CA ARG A 475 17.69 21.90 -13.51
C ARG A 475 17.99 21.16 -12.21
N GLN A 476 16.94 20.70 -11.55
CA GLN A 476 17.01 20.15 -10.20
C GLN A 476 16.46 18.73 -10.13
N GLU A 477 17.16 17.90 -9.38
CA GLU A 477 16.75 16.56 -9.00
C GLU A 477 16.60 16.45 -7.49
N TYR A 478 15.79 15.49 -7.01
CA TYR A 478 15.40 15.34 -5.60
C TYR A 478 16.15 14.23 -4.84
N THR A 479 16.87 13.35 -5.55
CA THR A 479 17.77 12.35 -4.95
C THR A 479 19.15 12.37 -5.61
N HIS A 480 20.14 11.79 -4.94
CA HIS A 480 21.48 11.60 -5.52
C HIS A 480 21.48 10.60 -6.68
N LEU A 481 20.62 9.58 -6.61
CA LEU A 481 20.45 8.59 -7.66
C LEU A 481 19.84 9.20 -8.93
N ALA A 482 18.92 10.17 -8.80
CA ALA A 482 18.36 10.88 -9.94
C ALA A 482 19.41 11.74 -10.66
N VAL A 483 20.29 12.42 -9.92
CA VAL A 483 21.46 13.11 -10.49
C VAL A 483 22.36 12.12 -11.24
N ALA A 484 22.71 10.99 -10.62
CA ALA A 484 23.53 9.96 -11.24
C ALA A 484 22.88 9.36 -12.50
N ALA A 485 21.56 9.16 -12.48
CA ALA A 485 20.80 8.66 -13.63
C ALA A 485 20.81 9.66 -14.79
N ALA A 486 20.64 10.96 -14.52
CA ALA A 486 20.72 12.01 -15.53
C ALA A 486 22.11 12.11 -16.17
N VAL A 487 23.17 11.89 -15.39
CA VAL A 487 24.55 11.81 -15.93
C VAL A 487 24.75 10.53 -16.74
N LYS A 488 24.28 9.38 -16.25
CA LYS A 488 24.41 8.08 -16.92
C LYS A 488 23.65 8.04 -18.25
N SER A 489 22.49 8.68 -18.34
CA SER A 489 21.67 8.74 -19.55
C SER A 489 22.20 9.75 -20.59
N GLY A 490 23.20 10.55 -20.25
CA GLY A 490 23.70 11.63 -21.09
C GLY A 490 22.78 12.86 -21.11
N ALA A 491 21.75 12.91 -20.26
CA ALA A 491 20.90 14.10 -20.14
C ALA A 491 21.64 15.28 -19.50
N ALA A 492 22.71 15.03 -18.75
CA ALA A 492 23.66 16.02 -18.27
C ALA A 492 25.08 15.45 -18.33
N ASP A 493 26.08 16.30 -18.46
CA ASP A 493 27.49 15.90 -18.48
C ASP A 493 28.04 15.67 -17.08
N CYS A 494 27.50 16.38 -16.09
CA CYS A 494 27.86 16.18 -14.70
C CYS A 494 26.81 16.70 -13.72
N GLY A 495 26.95 16.30 -12.46
CA GLY A 495 26.17 16.81 -11.35
C GLY A 495 26.93 16.62 -10.04
N LEU A 496 26.60 17.38 -8.99
CA LEU A 496 27.21 17.18 -7.68
C LEU A 496 26.40 16.15 -6.86
N GLY A 497 27.06 15.14 -6.32
CA GLY A 497 26.40 14.09 -5.54
C GLY A 497 27.33 13.38 -4.55
N ILE A 498 26.85 12.26 -3.99
CA ILE A 498 27.60 11.42 -3.05
C ILE A 498 28.08 10.15 -3.75
N MET A 499 29.27 9.67 -3.39
CA MET A 499 29.75 8.34 -3.78
C MET A 499 28.90 7.29 -3.07
N ALA A 500 28.23 6.45 -3.87
CA ALA A 500 27.33 5.40 -3.40
C ALA A 500 28.07 4.18 -2.85
#